data_AF-A0A923Z1D3-F1
#
_entry.id   AF-A0A923Z1D3-F1
#
_cell.length_a   1.000
_cell.length_b   1.000
_cell.length_c   1.000
_cell.angle_alpha   90.00
_cell.angle_beta   90.00
_cell.angle_gamma   90.00
#
_symmetry.space_group_name_H-M   'P 1'
#
loop_
_entity.id
_entity.type
_entity.pdbx_description
1 polymer ?
#
loop_
_entity_poly.entity_id
_entity_poly.type
_entity_poly.pdbx_seq_one_letter_code
_entity_poly.pdbx_strand_id
1 'polypeptide(L)'
;YQVKSVCDHSAKAIDGVRAGSFSPHRDAFPADFAAMHALLAATEATLAAIDPAEIETLIGGDMAFVMGEYRVAYTAESFLLSFSLPNFFFHAATAYDILRAAGVPLGKRDFLGRPPAKG
;
A
#
# COMPACT_ATOMS: atom_id res chain seq x y z
N TYR A 1 1.90 12.37 -4.53
CA TYR A 1 0.89 11.83 -3.60
C TYR A 1 0.56 10.38 -3.90
N GLN A 2 -0.03 10.04 -5.06
CA GLN A 2 -0.52 8.67 -5.34
C GLN A 2 0.52 7.56 -5.10
N VAL A 3 1.76 7.72 -5.60
CA VAL A 3 2.86 6.75 -5.36
C VAL A 3 3.20 6.60 -3.87
N LYS A 4 3.18 7.69 -3.10
CA LYS A 4 3.38 7.63 -1.64
C LYS A 4 2.27 6.82 -0.99
N SER A 5 1.02 7.07 -1.34
CA SER A 5 -0.12 6.36 -0.77
C SER A 5 -0.11 4.86 -1.10
N VAL A 6 0.35 4.46 -2.29
CA VAL A 6 0.61 3.05 -2.63
C VAL A 6 1.57 2.43 -1.63
N CYS A 7 2.68 3.12 -1.32
CA CYS A 7 3.67 2.63 -0.35
C CYS A 7 3.12 2.61 1.09
N ASP A 8 2.36 3.63 1.49
CA ASP A 8 1.72 3.70 2.80
C ASP A 8 0.71 2.55 3.01
N HIS A 9 -0.06 2.19 1.98
CA HIS A 9 -0.98 1.04 2.00
C HIS A 9 -0.31 -0.31 1.68
N SER A 10 1.02 -0.35 1.65
CA SER A 10 1.82 -1.56 1.50
C SER A 10 2.56 -1.88 2.81
N ALA A 11 3.86 -1.59 2.89
CA ALA A 11 4.68 -1.92 4.05
C ALA A 11 4.20 -1.24 5.34
N LYS A 12 3.82 0.05 5.26
CA LYS A 12 3.38 0.78 6.46
C LYS A 12 2.01 0.33 6.99
N ALA A 13 1.18 -0.29 6.14
CA ALA A 13 -0.07 -0.90 6.61
C ALA A 13 0.23 -2.12 7.51
N ILE A 14 1.26 -2.90 7.17
CA ILE A 14 1.73 -4.02 8.00
C ILE A 14 2.30 -3.49 9.32
N ASP A 15 3.11 -2.43 9.28
CA ASP A 15 3.62 -1.79 10.51
C ASP A 15 2.49 -1.28 11.40
N GLY A 16 1.42 -0.72 10.79
CA GLY A 16 0.23 -0.34 11.51
C GLY A 16 -0.47 -1.51 12.20
N VAL A 17 -0.58 -2.66 11.53
CA VAL A 17 -1.11 -3.88 12.14
C VAL A 17 -0.24 -4.38 13.29
N ARG A 18 1.09 -4.41 13.11
CA ARG A 18 2.04 -4.76 14.19
C ARG A 18 1.86 -3.87 15.42
N ALA A 19 1.58 -2.59 15.20
CA ALA A 19 1.37 -1.59 16.25
C ALA A 19 -0.07 -1.55 16.80
N GLY A 20 -1.01 -2.29 16.20
CA GLY A 20 -2.45 -2.22 16.51
C GLY A 20 -3.11 -0.89 16.17
N SER A 21 -2.46 -0.01 15.39
CA SER A 21 -3.05 1.24 14.94
C SER A 21 -2.41 1.80 13.67
N PHE A 22 -3.22 2.44 12.82
CA PHE A 22 -2.77 3.13 11.61
C PHE A 22 -3.40 4.51 11.51
N SER A 23 -2.59 5.49 11.10
CA SER A 23 -3.03 6.85 10.82
C SER A 23 -2.43 7.33 9.49
N PRO A 24 -3.08 8.30 8.81
CA PRO A 24 -2.50 8.89 7.61
C PRO A 24 -1.13 9.51 7.88
N HIS A 25 -0.11 9.05 7.16
CA HIS A 25 1.26 9.56 7.27
C HIS A 25 1.38 10.95 6.66
N ARG A 26 1.90 11.91 7.45
CA ARG A 26 2.09 13.32 7.03
C ARG A 26 3.48 13.62 6.47
N ASP A 27 4.23 12.59 6.10
CA ASP A 27 5.54 12.76 5.47
C ASP A 27 5.44 13.57 4.17
N ALA A 28 6.52 14.27 3.83
CA ALA A 28 6.62 14.98 2.57
C ALA A 28 6.40 14.04 1.36
N PHE A 29 5.86 14.59 0.29
CA PHE A 29 5.70 13.84 -0.96
C PHE A 29 7.07 13.73 -1.67
N PRO A 30 7.32 12.62 -2.39
CA PRO A 30 8.51 12.52 -3.23
C PRO A 30 8.52 13.67 -4.25
N ALA A 31 9.65 14.38 -4.33
CA ALA A 31 9.77 15.63 -5.08
C ALA A 31 9.85 15.43 -6.60
N ASP A 32 10.37 14.27 -7.02
CA ASP A 32 10.60 13.93 -8.42
C ASP A 32 10.45 12.41 -8.67
N PHE A 33 10.63 11.98 -9.91
CA PHE A 33 10.55 10.57 -10.28
C PHE A 33 11.64 9.72 -9.62
N ALA A 34 12.84 10.25 -9.42
CA ALA A 34 13.93 9.49 -8.77
C ALA A 34 13.57 9.16 -7.32
N ALA A 35 13.02 10.12 -6.58
CA ALA A 35 12.51 9.93 -5.23
C ALA A 35 11.31 8.96 -5.20
N MET A 36 10.44 8.99 -6.21
CA MET A 36 9.34 8.01 -6.33
C MET A 36 9.86 6.58 -6.53
N HIS A 37 10.82 6.39 -7.43
CA HIS A 37 11.45 5.08 -7.65
C HIS A 37 12.19 4.58 -6.41
N ALA A 38 12.93 5.45 -5.73
CA ALA A 38 13.61 5.09 -4.49
C ALA A 38 12.63 4.65 -3.39
N LEU A 39 11.50 5.35 -3.27
CA LEU A 39 10.46 5.00 -2.29
C LEU A 39 9.81 3.64 -2.60
N LEU A 40 9.53 3.36 -3.88
CA LEU A 40 9.01 2.06 -4.31
C LEU A 40 10.01 0.93 -4.02
N ALA A 41 11.28 1.11 -4.41
CA ALA A 41 12.33 0.11 -4.17
C ALA A 41 12.54 -0.18 -2.67
N ALA A 42 12.52 0.85 -1.83
CA ALA A 42 12.59 0.68 -0.39
C ALA A 42 11.39 -0.09 0.16
N THR A 43 10.18 0.21 -0.34
CA THR A 43 8.95 -0.48 0.08
C THR A 43 8.98 -1.96 -0.33
N GLU A 44 9.41 -2.26 -1.55
CA GLU A 44 9.59 -3.63 -2.04
C GLU A 44 10.62 -4.41 -1.21
N ALA A 45 11.75 -3.79 -0.90
CA ALA A 45 12.78 -4.40 -0.05
C ALA A 45 12.25 -4.70 1.36
N THR A 46 11.49 -3.78 1.95
CA THR A 46 10.84 -4.01 3.25
C THR A 46 9.87 -5.19 3.17
N LEU A 47 8.99 -5.23 2.18
CA LEU A 47 8.02 -6.33 2.02
C LEU A 47 8.73 -7.68 1.80
N ALA A 48 9.80 -7.72 1.02
CA ALA A 48 10.57 -8.93 0.74
C ALA A 48 11.30 -9.48 1.98
N ALA A 49 11.55 -8.65 2.99
CA ALA A 49 12.20 -9.05 4.23
C ALA A 49 11.22 -9.56 5.30
N ILE A 50 9.91 -9.45 5.08
CA ILE A 50 8.88 -9.89 6.03
C ILE A 50 8.72 -11.40 5.92
N ASP A 51 8.81 -12.09 7.06
CA ASP A 51 8.50 -13.51 7.15
C ASP A 51 6.97 -13.70 7.08
N PRO A 52 6.44 -14.46 6.11
CA PRO A 52 5.01 -14.77 6.05
C PRO A 52 4.48 -15.38 7.35
N ALA A 53 5.28 -16.21 8.04
CA ALA A 53 4.86 -16.82 9.30
C ALA A 53 4.63 -15.78 10.41
N GLU A 54 5.36 -14.66 10.39
CA GLU A 54 5.12 -13.53 11.30
C GLU A 54 3.73 -12.93 11.05
N ILE A 55 3.34 -12.74 9.79
CA ILE A 55 2.04 -12.14 9.44
C ILE A 55 0.88 -13.02 9.88
N GLU A 56 1.01 -14.35 9.75
CA GLU A 56 -0.01 -15.29 10.22
C GLU A 56 -0.26 -15.17 11.74
N THR A 57 0.75 -14.80 12.54
CA THR A 57 0.56 -14.59 13.99
C THR A 57 -0.28 -13.36 14.33
N LEU A 58 -0.47 -12.43 13.38
CA LEU A 58 -1.23 -11.20 13.59
C LEU A 58 -2.73 -11.38 13.34
N ILE A 59 -3.16 -12.48 12.73
CA ILE A 59 -4.57 -12.73 12.39
C ILE A 59 -5.45 -12.71 13.64
N GLY A 60 -6.57 -11.97 13.56
CA GLY A 60 -7.48 -11.75 14.66
C GLY A 60 -7.01 -10.73 15.70
N GLY A 61 -5.79 -10.18 15.56
CA GLY A 61 -5.27 -9.15 16.44
C GLY A 61 -6.04 -7.84 16.36
N ASP A 62 -6.10 -7.11 17.49
CA ASP A 62 -6.78 -5.82 17.57
C ASP A 62 -6.07 -4.77 16.70
N MET A 63 -6.86 -4.06 15.90
CA MET A 63 -6.37 -3.02 15.01
C MET A 63 -7.32 -1.82 15.00
N ALA A 64 -6.81 -0.62 14.80
CA ALA A 64 -7.66 0.55 14.60
C ALA A 64 -7.11 1.53 13.58
N PHE A 65 -7.98 2.04 12.72
CA PHE A 65 -7.69 3.29 12.01
C PHE A 65 -7.98 4.46 12.95
N VAL A 66 -7.05 5.42 13.03
CA VAL A 66 -7.15 6.59 13.90
C VAL A 66 -6.84 7.87 13.11
N MET A 67 -7.72 8.86 13.24
CA MET A 67 -7.51 10.20 12.67
C MET A 67 -8.12 11.27 13.59
N GLY A 68 -7.32 11.80 14.50
CA GLY A 68 -7.82 12.68 15.55
C GLY A 68 -8.77 11.91 16.48
N GLU A 69 -9.98 12.43 16.70
CA GLU A 69 -11.02 11.74 17.48
C GLU A 69 -11.72 10.62 16.71
N TYR A 70 -11.56 10.57 15.38
CA TYR A 70 -12.13 9.50 14.57
C TYR A 70 -11.35 8.20 14.78
N ARG A 71 -12.04 7.17 15.26
CA ARG A 71 -11.48 5.83 15.47
C ARG A 71 -12.43 4.78 14.91
N VAL A 72 -11.88 3.85 14.12
CA VAL A 72 -12.62 2.69 13.63
C VAL A 72 -11.84 1.44 14.00
N ALA A 73 -12.49 0.54 14.73
CA ALA A 73 -11.90 -0.74 15.12
C ALA A 73 -11.98 -1.75 13.96
N TYR A 74 -10.93 -2.55 13.86
CA TYR A 74 -10.77 -3.64 12.91
C TYR A 74 -10.08 -4.81 13.61
N THR A 75 -10.15 -5.98 13.00
CA THR A 75 -9.11 -7.00 13.15
C THR A 75 -7.96 -6.70 12.19
N ALA A 76 -6.77 -7.24 12.46
CA ALA A 76 -5.60 -7.15 11.57
C ALA A 76 -5.94 -7.44 10.10
N GLU A 77 -6.56 -8.59 9.82
CA GLU A 77 -6.87 -9.02 8.46
C GLU A 77 -8.00 -8.19 7.83
N SER A 78 -9.01 -7.77 8.60
CA SER A 78 -10.08 -6.92 8.06
C SER A 78 -9.57 -5.51 7.72
N PHE A 79 -8.60 -4.98 8.48
CA PHE A 79 -7.92 -3.74 8.12
C PHE A 79 -7.10 -3.90 6.83
N LEU A 80 -6.27 -4.96 6.73
CA LEU A 80 -5.43 -5.16 5.55
C LEU A 80 -6.26 -5.40 4.29
N LEU A 81 -7.24 -6.31 4.35
CA LEU A 81 -7.99 -6.77 3.17
C LEU A 81 -9.14 -5.84 2.77
N SER A 82 -9.80 -5.19 3.74
CA SER A 82 -11.00 -4.38 3.46
C SER A 82 -10.78 -2.88 3.54
N PHE A 83 -9.67 -2.42 4.14
CA PHE A 83 -9.31 -1.00 4.18
C PHE A 83 -8.06 -0.71 3.35
N SER A 84 -6.92 -1.34 3.66
CA SER A 84 -5.65 -0.98 3.01
C SER A 84 -5.57 -1.46 1.57
N LEU A 85 -5.96 -2.70 1.27
CA LEU A 85 -5.89 -3.25 -0.08
C LEU A 85 -6.75 -2.50 -1.12
N PRO A 86 -8.01 -2.09 -0.83
CA PRO A 86 -8.77 -1.24 -1.73
C PRO A 86 -8.13 0.13 -1.96
N ASN A 87 -7.59 0.76 -0.91
CA ASN A 87 -6.90 2.05 -1.03
C ASN A 87 -5.61 1.91 -1.85
N PHE A 88 -4.84 0.83 -1.67
CA PHE A 88 -3.66 0.51 -2.49
C PHE A 88 -4.04 0.52 -3.98
N PHE A 89 -5.06 -0.24 -4.37
CA PHE A 89 -5.48 -0.32 -5.77
C PHE A 89 -6.04 0.99 -6.29
N PHE A 90 -6.79 1.74 -5.48
CA PHE A 90 -7.30 3.05 -5.86
C PHE A 90 -6.15 4.02 -6.21
N HIS A 91 -5.14 4.10 -5.34
CA HIS A 91 -3.98 4.97 -5.56
C HIS A 91 -3.12 4.51 -6.74
N ALA A 92 -2.91 3.20 -6.90
CA ALA A 92 -2.19 2.63 -8.03
C ALA A 92 -2.90 2.93 -9.37
N ALA A 93 -4.21 2.71 -9.44
CA ALA A 93 -5.01 2.99 -10.63
C ALA A 93 -5.02 4.50 -10.94
N THR A 94 -5.16 5.34 -9.92
CA THR A 94 -5.11 6.80 -10.11
C THR A 94 -3.74 7.27 -10.61
N ALA A 95 -2.64 6.72 -10.11
CA ALA A 95 -1.29 7.02 -10.63
C ALA A 95 -1.15 6.59 -12.10
N TYR A 96 -1.62 5.39 -12.43
CA TYR A 96 -1.65 4.88 -13.80
C TYR A 96 -2.44 5.79 -14.74
N ASP A 97 -3.65 6.21 -14.34
CA ASP A 97 -4.53 7.05 -15.14
C ASP A 97 -3.94 8.44 -15.36
N ILE A 98 -3.29 9.04 -14.35
CA ILE A 98 -2.60 10.33 -14.49
C ILE A 98 -1.49 10.24 -15.53
N LEU A 99 -0.64 9.21 -15.46
CA LEU A 99 0.46 9.02 -16.41
C LEU A 99 -0.07 8.78 -17.83
N ARG A 100 -1.12 7.97 -17.95
CA ARG A 100 -1.78 7.70 -19.23
C ARG A 100 -2.42 8.94 -19.83
N ALA A 101 -3.09 9.76 -19.02
CA ALA A 101 -3.66 11.04 -19.44
C ALA A 101 -2.57 12.05 -19.86
N ALA A 102 -1.38 11.97 -19.27
CA ALA A 102 -0.22 12.77 -19.65
C ALA A 102 0.51 12.27 -20.92
N GLY A 103 0.01 11.22 -21.57
CA GLY A 103 0.54 10.72 -22.84
C GLY A 103 1.63 9.64 -22.71
N VAL A 104 1.89 9.12 -21.51
CA VAL A 104 2.76 7.94 -21.35
C VAL A 104 2.08 6.75 -22.02
N PRO A 105 2.77 5.97 -22.87
CA PRO A 105 2.17 4.88 -23.66
C PRO A 105 1.91 3.62 -22.81
N LEU A 106 1.10 3.76 -21.75
CA LEU A 106 0.72 2.68 -20.85
C LEU A 106 -0.55 1.97 -21.34
N GLY A 107 -0.54 0.65 -21.27
CA GLY A 107 -1.65 -0.25 -21.56
C GLY A 107 -2.13 -1.00 -20.31
N LYS A 108 -3.20 -1.79 -20.46
CA LYS A 108 -3.79 -2.57 -19.35
C LYS A 108 -2.79 -3.57 -18.74
N ARG A 109 -1.87 -4.08 -19.55
CA ARG A 109 -0.85 -5.06 -19.13
C ARG A 109 0.23 -4.44 -18.22
N ASP A 110 0.48 -3.14 -18.34
CA ASP A 110 1.40 -2.44 -17.43
C ASP A 110 0.81 -2.30 -16.03
N PHE A 111 -0.52 -2.24 -15.91
CA PHE A 111 -1.21 -2.22 -14.62
C PHE A 111 -1.39 -3.63 -14.02
N LEU A 112 -1.90 -4.58 -14.80
CA LEU A 112 -2.21 -5.94 -14.31
C LEU A 112 -0.96 -6.83 -14.17
N GLY A 113 0.16 -6.46 -14.77
CA GLY A 113 1.32 -7.33 -14.90
C GLY A 113 1.05 -8.57 -15.76
N ARG A 114 1.87 -9.60 -15.57
CA ARG A 114 1.72 -10.91 -16.24
C ARG A 114 0.92 -11.84 -15.33
N PRO A 115 -0.35 -12.15 -15.63
CA PRO A 115 -1.09 -13.12 -14.85
C PRO A 115 -0.42 -14.49 -14.97
N PRO A 116 -0.37 -15.29 -13.89
CA PRO A 116 0.09 -16.66 -13.97
C PRO A 116 -0.87 -17.44 -14.86
N ALA A 117 -0.42 -17.79 -16.07
CA ALA A 117 -1.13 -18.73 -16.92
C ALA A 117 -0.76 -20.14 -16.48
N LYS A 118 -1.75 -21.06 -16.41
CA LYS A 118 -1.44 -22.49 -16.33
C LYS A 118 -0.59 -22.87 -17.55
N GLY A 119 0.64 -23.32 -17.29
CA GLY A 119 1.38 -24.20 -18.18
C GLY A 119 1.03 -25.64 -17.85
#